data_AF-A0A7C3G4J6-F1
#
_entry.id   AF-A0A7C3G4J6-F1
#
_cell.length_a   1.000
_cell.length_b   1.000
_cell.length_c   1.000
_cell.angle_alpha   90.00
_cell.angle_beta   90.00
_cell.angle_gamma   90.00
#
_symmetry.space_group_name_H-M   'P 1'
#
loop_
_entity.id
_entity.type
_entity.pdbx_description
1 polymer ?
#
loop_
_entity_poly.entity_id
_entity_poly.type
_entity_poly.pdbx_seq_one_letter_code
_entity_poly.pdbx_strand_id
1 'polypeptide(L)' 'MQFLYVLLIVFVAFGISFALINIRHILTGNEFRGTCSTNNPMLKSKIGDCTVCGKKPEEQCKMPEVKQ' A
#
# COMPACT_ATOMS: atom_id res chain seq x y z
N MET A 1 3.22 -32.78 19.33
CA MET A 1 3.22 -31.42 19.89
C MET A 1 3.93 -30.39 19.01
N GLN A 2 5.23 -30.57 18.68
CA GLN A 2 6.00 -29.58 17.89
C GLN A 2 5.33 -29.12 16.59
N PHE A 3 4.73 -30.03 15.80
CA PHE A 3 4.02 -29.68 14.57
C PHE A 3 2.86 -28.68 14.79
N LEU A 4 1.98 -28.93 15.77
CA LEU A 4 0.87 -28.04 16.10
C LEU A 4 1.35 -26.67 16.59
N TYR A 5 2.47 -26.64 17.33
CA TYR A 5 3.07 -25.40 17.80
C TYR A 5 3.63 -24.53 16.66
N VAL A 6 4.37 -25.14 15.72
CA VAL A 6 4.87 -24.45 14.51
C VAL A 6 3.71 -23.98 13.63
N LEU A 7 2.68 -24.83 13.44
CA LEU A 7 1.49 -24.50 12.67
C LEU A 7 0.74 -23.30 13.27
N LEU A 8 0.59 -23.25 14.60
CA LEU A 8 -0.01 -22.11 15.30
C LEU A 8 0.80 -20.83 15.08
N ILE A 9 2.13 -20.88 15.21
CA ILE A 9 3.01 -19.73 14.97
C ILE A 9 2.84 -19.19 13.54
N VAL A 10 2.78 -20.08 12.54
CA VAL A 10 2.55 -19.70 11.15
C VAL A 10 1.22 -18.95 11.00
N PHE A 11 0.11 -19.51 11.50
CA PHE A 11 -1.19 -18.83 11.41
C PHE A 11 -1.22 -17.48 12.12
N VAL A 12 -0.60 -17.36 13.30
CA VAL A 12 -0.47 -16.09 14.03
C VAL A 12 0.36 -15.07 13.24
N ALA A 13 1.50 -15.47 12.68
CA ALA A 13 2.36 -14.58 11.89
C ALA A 13 1.68 -14.08 10.61
N PHE A 14 0.95 -14.95 9.89
CA PHE A 14 0.14 -14.54 8.74
C PHE A 14 -1.01 -13.62 9.15
N GLY A 15 -1.74 -13.93 10.22
CA GLY A 15 -2.82 -13.08 10.74
C GLY A 15 -2.35 -11.67 11.11
N ILE A 16 -1.22 -11.57 11.83
CA ILE A 16 -0.57 -10.29 12.15
C ILE A 16 -0.16 -9.55 10.87
N SER A 17 0.38 -10.24 9.88
CA SER A 17 0.81 -9.63 8.61
C SER A 17 -0.37 -9.01 7.85
N PHE A 18 -1.51 -9.71 7.72
CA PHE A 18 -2.72 -9.16 7.11
C PHE A 18 -3.30 -7.97 7.90
N ALA A 19 -3.27 -8.02 9.23
CA ALA A 19 -3.69 -6.91 10.08
C ALA A 19 -2.78 -5.68 9.91
N LEU A 20 -1.45 -5.87 9.87
CA LEU A 20 -0.49 -4.78 9.71
C LEU A 20 -0.55 -4.13 8.32
N ILE A 21 -0.75 -4.90 7.25
CA ILE A 21 -0.96 -4.35 5.90
C ILE A 21 -2.18 -3.42 5.85
N ASN A 22 -3.23 -3.73 6.63
CA ASN A 22 -4.48 -2.97 6.68
C ASN A 22 -4.59 -2.06 7.92
N ILE A 23 -3.50 -1.80 8.65
CA ILE A 23 -3.53 -1.16 9.97
C ILE A 23 -4.23 0.21 9.97
N ARG A 24 -4.10 0.97 8.88
CA ARG A 24 -4.76 2.27 8.72
C ARG A 24 -6.28 2.15 8.56
N HIS A 25 -6.77 1.13 7.89
CA HIS A 25 -8.20 0.85 7.81
C HIS A 25 -8.72 0.41 9.19
N ILE A 26 -8.01 -0.49 9.88
CA ILE A 26 -8.37 -0.97 11.23
C ILE A 26 -8.44 0.17 12.26
N LEU A 27 -7.45 1.07 12.29
CA LEU A 27 -7.35 2.12 13.31
C LEU A 27 -8.13 3.41 12.98
N THR A 28 -8.41 3.68 11.70
CA THR A 28 -8.98 4.98 11.28
C THR A 28 -10.22 4.87 10.39
N GLY A 29 -10.63 3.66 9.99
CA GLY A 29 -11.71 3.44 9.03
C GLY A 29 -11.41 3.91 7.60
N ASN A 30 -10.21 4.45 7.33
CA ASN A 30 -9.85 5.00 6.03
C ASN A 30 -9.18 3.98 5.12
N GLU A 31 -9.61 3.96 3.86
CA GLU A 31 -9.01 3.18 2.78
C GLU A 31 -7.52 3.42 2.60
N PHE A 32 -6.80 2.36 2.20
CA PHE A 32 -5.36 2.42 1.90
C PHE A 32 -5.08 3.47 0.80
N ARG A 33 -4.14 4.39 1.04
CA ARG A 33 -3.84 5.53 0.16
C ARG A 33 -3.09 5.15 -1.13
N GLY A 34 -3.03 3.85 -1.43
CA GLY A 34 -2.00 3.25 -2.27
C GLY A 34 -0.63 3.26 -1.56
N THR A 35 0.30 2.46 -2.06
CA THR A 35 1.67 2.96 -2.09
C THR A 35 1.67 4.12 -3.10
N CYS A 36 2.76 4.89 -3.22
CA CYS A 36 2.85 5.72 -4.41
C CYS A 36 2.72 4.87 -5.69
N SER A 37 2.95 3.53 -5.67
CA SER A 37 2.92 2.58 -6.82
C SER A 37 1.51 2.39 -7.40
N THR A 38 0.67 3.37 -7.13
CA THR A 38 -0.74 3.52 -7.46
C THR A 38 -1.11 5.03 -7.49
N ASN A 39 -0.15 5.96 -7.72
CA ASN A 39 -0.39 7.38 -8.12
C ASN A 39 0.68 8.03 -9.09
N ASN A 40 0.76 7.67 -10.40
CA ASN A 40 1.67 8.25 -11.43
C ASN A 40 0.97 8.34 -12.81
N PRO A 41 0.76 9.55 -13.35
CA PRO A 41 0.01 9.76 -14.58
C PRO A 41 0.63 9.15 -15.86
N MET A 42 1.96 8.99 -15.96
CA MET A 42 2.59 8.42 -17.15
C MET A 42 2.53 6.88 -17.20
N LEU A 43 2.40 6.24 -16.04
CA LEU A 43 2.30 4.78 -15.94
C LEU A 43 0.84 4.31 -15.78
N LYS A 44 -0.08 5.21 -15.38
CA LYS A 44 -1.52 4.99 -15.24
C LYS A 44 -2.18 4.17 -16.34
N SER A 45 -1.77 4.36 -17.60
CA SER A 45 -2.30 3.65 -18.77
C SER A 45 -1.62 2.32 -19.09
N LYS A 46 -0.51 1.99 -18.42
CA LYS A 46 0.32 0.79 -18.69
C LYS A 46 0.41 -0.19 -17.51
N ILE A 47 0.41 0.31 -16.28
CA ILE A 47 0.63 -0.48 -15.05
C ILE A 47 -0.43 -0.17 -13.98
N GLY A 48 -1.38 0.71 -14.31
CA GLY A 48 -1.91 1.60 -13.29
C GLY A 48 -0.81 2.55 -12.81
N ASP A 49 -1.08 3.27 -11.76
CA ASP A 49 -0.26 4.39 -11.32
C ASP A 49 1.06 3.95 -10.56
N CYS A 50 2.02 4.82 -10.16
CA CYS A 50 3.43 4.40 -9.82
C CYS A 50 4.30 5.27 -8.82
N THR A 51 5.34 4.67 -8.20
CA THR A 51 5.84 4.79 -6.78
C THR A 51 6.58 6.02 -6.24
N VAL A 52 6.62 7.16 -6.90
CA VAL A 52 7.62 8.20 -6.54
C VAL A 52 7.08 9.61 -6.37
N CYS A 53 5.77 9.75 -6.15
CA CYS A 53 5.12 11.06 -6.08
C CYS A 53 5.21 11.71 -4.68
N GLY A 54 5.94 12.82 -4.55
CA GLY A 54 6.04 13.62 -3.32
C GLY A 54 4.78 14.43 -2.95
N LYS A 55 3.59 13.93 -3.31
CA LYS A 55 2.30 14.59 -3.09
C LYS A 55 1.86 14.45 -1.64
N LYS A 56 1.10 15.44 -1.12
CA LYS A 56 0.41 15.27 0.17
C LYS A 56 -0.68 14.21 0.08
N PRO A 57 -1.12 13.63 1.21
CA PRO A 57 -2.00 12.47 1.20
C PRO A 57 -3.39 12.70 0.59
N GLU A 58 -3.85 13.96 0.53
CA GLU A 58 -5.10 14.40 -0.09
C GLU A 58 -4.92 14.94 -1.53
N GLU A 59 -3.68 15.09 -2.02
CA GLU A 59 -3.39 15.65 -3.34
C GLU A 59 -3.40 14.57 -4.44
N GLN A 60 -3.76 14.97 -5.67
CA GLN A 60 -3.51 14.15 -6.86
C GLN A 60 -2.04 14.30 -7.31
N CYS A 61 -1.46 13.27 -7.93
CA CYS A 61 -0.09 13.37 -8.41
C CYS A 61 -0.02 14.29 -9.63
N LYS A 62 0.74 15.38 -9.54
CA LYS A 62 0.92 16.34 -10.63
C LYS A 62 2.16 15.96 -11.45
N MET A 63 2.04 15.99 -12.78
CA MET A 63 3.20 16.00 -13.66
C MET A 63 3.90 17.36 -13.55
N PRO A 64 5.25 17.41 -13.51
CA PRO A 64 5.96 18.67 -13.65
C PRO A 64 5.77 19.24 -15.06
N GLU A 65 5.65 20.56 -15.18
CA GLU A 65 5.60 21.24 -16.47
C GLU A 65 6.98 21.16 -17.13
N VAL A 66 7.09 20.35 -18.18
CA VAL A 66 8.28 20.32 -19.03
C VAL A 66 8.20 21.50 -19.99
N LYS A 67 8.99 22.55 -19.73
CA LYS A 67 9.29 23.55 -20.76
C LYS A 67 10.07 22.85 -21.88
N GLN A 68 9.55 22.96 -23.10
CA GLN A 68 10.21 22.50 -24.33
C GLN A 68 11.42 23.35 -24.66
#